data_AF-A0A1T5CJT4-F1
#
_entry.id   AF-A0A1T5CJT4-F1
#
_cell.length_a   1.000
_cell.length_b   1.000
_cell.length_c   1.000
_cell.angle_alpha   90.00
_cell.angle_beta   90.00
_cell.angle_gamma   90.00
#
_symmetry.space_group_name_H-M   'P 1'
#
loop_
_entity.id
_entity.type
_entity.pdbx_description
1 polymer ?
#
loop_
_entity_poly.entity_id
_entity_poly.type
_entity_poly.pdbx_seq_one_letter_code
_entity_poly.pdbx_strand_id
1 'polypeptide(L)' 'MLVFALRFINNISKEMDKWAYEKKAELIRPRKLTDNWYNESFNGRFRDERFNTNWFLSLEDAREKTEA' A
#
# COMPACT_ATOMS: atom_id res chain seq x y z
N MET A 1 16.19 26.59 2.79
CA MET A 1 14.80 27.07 2.58
C MET A 1 14.37 26.78 1.13
N LEU A 2 14.27 25.50 0.76
CA LEU A 2 13.78 25.05 -0.57
C LEU A 2 13.34 23.57 -0.45
N VAL A 3 12.34 23.29 0.40
CA VAL A 3 11.71 21.95 0.52
C VAL A 3 10.20 22.01 0.23
N PHE A 4 9.67 23.12 -0.28
CA PHE A 4 8.24 23.25 -0.58
C PHE A 4 7.84 23.14 -2.06
N ALA A 5 8.80 23.05 -2.99
CA ALA A 5 8.50 23.17 -4.42
C ALA A 5 8.24 21.85 -5.19
N LEU A 6 8.42 20.68 -4.57
CA LEU A 6 8.17 19.38 -5.23
C LEU A 6 6.87 18.69 -4.78
N ARG A 7 5.90 19.46 -4.26
CA ARG A 7 4.58 18.97 -3.85
C ARG A 7 3.55 18.92 -4.99
N PHE A 8 3.91 19.36 -6.20
CA PHE A 8 2.96 19.56 -7.31
C PHE A 8 2.84 18.38 -8.30
N ILE A 9 3.57 17.27 -8.11
CA ILE A 9 3.49 16.11 -9.03
C ILE A 9 2.70 14.92 -8.46
N ASN A 10 2.17 15.00 -7.25
CA ASN A 10 1.41 13.90 -6.64
C ASN A 10 0.04 14.42 -6.18
N ASN A 11 -1.02 13.92 -6.77
CA ASN A 11 -2.41 14.28 -6.46
C ASN A 11 -2.82 13.62 -5.11
N ILE A 12 -2.23 14.08 -4.01
CA ILE A 12 -2.47 13.59 -2.64
C ILE A 12 -3.36 14.63 -1.93
N SER A 13 -4.40 14.18 -1.23
CA SER A 13 -5.29 15.09 -0.48
C SER A 13 -4.54 15.80 0.65
N LYS A 14 -4.99 17.01 1.00
CA LYS A 14 -4.38 17.80 2.08
C LYS A 14 -4.47 17.06 3.42
N GLU A 15 -5.52 16.29 3.61
CA GLU A 15 -5.78 15.48 4.81
C GLU A 15 -4.78 14.34 4.92
N MET A 16 -4.51 13.63 3.81
CA MET A 16 -3.52 12.54 3.78
C MET A 16 -2.10 13.06 4.02
N ASP A 17 -1.78 14.20 3.41
CA ASP A 17 -0.48 14.85 3.56
C ASP A 17 -0.26 15.40 4.99
N LYS A 18 -1.31 15.96 5.63
CA LYS A 18 -1.28 16.33 7.05
C LYS A 18 -1.08 15.11 7.95
N TRP A 19 -1.81 14.02 7.70
CA TRP A 19 -1.67 12.78 8.48
C TRP A 19 -0.25 12.22 8.39
N ALA A 20 0.33 12.17 7.19
CA ALA A 20 1.69 11.68 6.98
C ALA A 20 2.72 12.53 7.74
N TYR A 21 2.56 13.86 7.72
CA TYR A 21 3.40 14.77 8.49
C TYR A 21 3.30 14.51 10.00
N GLU A 22 2.09 14.40 10.55
CA GLU A 22 1.86 14.14 11.97
C GLU A 22 2.42 12.78 12.42
N LYS A 23 2.33 11.76 11.56
CA LYS A 23 2.83 10.41 11.84
C LYS A 23 4.31 10.21 11.49
N LYS A 24 4.98 11.24 10.94
CA LYS A 24 6.34 11.13 10.37
C LYS A 24 6.46 9.97 9.38
N ALA A 25 5.38 9.71 8.64
CA ALA A 25 5.31 8.65 7.65
C ALA A 25 5.79 9.19 6.29
N GLU A 26 6.61 8.41 5.59
CA GLU A 26 7.00 8.72 4.21
C GLU A 26 5.99 8.12 3.24
N LEU A 27 5.45 8.94 2.35
CA LEU A 27 4.57 8.49 1.28
C LEU A 27 5.40 7.97 0.10
N ILE A 28 4.94 6.87 -0.50
CA ILE A 28 5.58 6.29 -1.68
C ILE A 28 5.55 7.31 -2.83
N ARG A 29 6.69 7.49 -3.49
CA ARG A 29 6.82 8.40 -4.62
C ARG A 29 6.20 7.77 -5.87
N PRO A 30 5.22 8.40 -6.54
CA PRO A 30 4.50 7.85 -7.70
C PRO A 30 5.34 7.47 -8.92
N ARG A 31 6.64 7.79 -8.94
CA ARG A 31 7.56 7.49 -10.05
C ARG A 31 8.70 6.56 -9.69
N LYS A 32 8.71 6.00 -8.47
CA LYS A 32 9.72 5.05 -8.04
C LYS A 32 9.06 3.73 -7.70
N LEU A 33 8.82 2.93 -8.75
CA LEU A 33 8.25 1.57 -8.65
C LEU A 33 9.06 0.69 -7.68
N THR A 34 10.36 0.91 -7.59
CA THR A 34 11.24 0.21 -6.66
C THR A 34 10.97 0.51 -5.19
N ASP A 35 10.19 1.55 -4.84
CA ASP A 35 9.86 1.82 -3.43
C ASP A 35 8.73 0.87 -2.93
N ASN A 36 8.01 0.20 -3.83
CA ASN A 36 6.89 -0.70 -3.51
C ASN A 36 7.19 -2.21 -3.72
N TRP A 37 8.45 -2.55 -4.03
CA TRP A 37 8.88 -3.91 -4.41
C TRP A 37 8.45 -4.99 -3.41
N TYR A 38 8.52 -4.70 -2.10
CA TYR A 38 8.16 -5.65 -1.07
C TYR A 38 6.68 -5.99 -1.12
N ASN A 39 5.81 -4.99 -1.16
CA ASN A 39 4.36 -5.18 -1.29
C ASN A 39 3.98 -5.87 -2.60
N GLU A 40 4.66 -5.56 -3.70
CA GLU A 40 4.45 -6.25 -4.99
C GLU A 40 4.82 -7.72 -4.90
N SER A 41 5.97 -8.04 -4.32
CA SER A 41 6.42 -9.42 -4.12
C SER A 41 5.52 -10.19 -3.15
N PHE A 42 5.00 -9.52 -2.11
CA PHE A 42 4.05 -10.10 -1.18
C PHE A 42 2.71 -10.38 -1.87
N ASN A 43 2.16 -9.41 -2.60
CA ASN A 43 0.89 -9.56 -3.30
C ASN A 43 0.94 -10.62 -4.40
N GLY A 44 2.09 -10.78 -5.07
CA GLY A 44 2.31 -11.88 -6.01
C GLY A 44 2.20 -13.24 -5.32
N ARG A 45 3.02 -13.47 -4.29
CA ARG A 45 3.02 -14.73 -3.53
C ARG A 45 1.67 -15.03 -2.87
N PHE A 46 1.06 -14.04 -2.23
CA PHE A 46 -0.25 -14.19 -1.62
C PHE A 46 -1.32 -14.61 -2.64
N ARG A 47 -1.26 -14.07 -3.86
CA ARG A 47 -2.18 -14.48 -4.92
C ARG A 47 -1.98 -15.93 -5.31
N ASP A 48 -0.74 -16.35 -5.50
CA ASP A 48 -0.42 -17.71 -5.95
C ASP A 48 -0.68 -18.76 -4.87
N GLU A 49 -0.41 -18.44 -3.61
CA GLU A 49 -0.48 -19.39 -2.50
C GLU A 49 -1.87 -19.47 -1.85
N ARG A 50 -2.59 -18.34 -1.77
CA ARG A 50 -3.84 -18.24 -0.99
C ARG A 50 -5.02 -17.77 -1.81
N PHE A 51 -4.88 -16.71 -2.60
CA PHE A 51 -6.05 -16.11 -3.27
C PHE A 51 -6.58 -16.97 -4.42
N ASN A 52 -5.70 -17.48 -5.28
CA ASN A 52 -6.10 -18.27 -6.45
C ASN A 52 -6.40 -19.73 -6.11
N THR A 53 -5.97 -20.21 -4.94
CA THR A 53 -6.15 -21.60 -4.48
C THR A 53 -7.40 -21.79 -3.63
N ASN A 54 -8.02 -20.71 -3.15
CA ASN A 54 -9.18 -20.77 -2.27
C ASN A 54 -10.38 -20.03 -2.85
N TRP A 55 -11.56 -20.60 -2.66
CA TRP A 55 -12.83 -19.90 -2.84
C TRP A 55 -13.26 -19.26 -1.52
N PHE A 56 -13.70 -18.01 -1.56
CA PHE A 56 -14.17 -17.28 -0.39
C PHE A 56 -15.69 -17.18 -0.42
N LEU A 57 -16.34 -17.67 0.63
CA LEU A 57 -17.80 -17.67 0.75
C LEU A 57 -18.32 -16.47 1.56
N SER A 58 -17.46 -15.89 2.40
CA SER A 58 -17.77 -14.72 3.23
C SER A 58 -16.47 -14.00 3.67
N LEU A 59 -16.61 -12.84 4.29
CA LEU A 59 -15.46 -12.12 4.88
C LEU A 59 -14.85 -12.89 6.05
N GLU A 60 -15.65 -13.58 6.86
CA GLU A 60 -15.15 -14.38 7.99
C GLU A 60 -14.33 -15.57 7.46
N ASP A 61 -14.83 -16.26 6.43
CA ASP A 61 -14.13 -17.36 5.75
C ASP A 61 -12.82 -16.89 5.10
N ALA A 62 -12.81 -15.69 4.50
CA ALA A 62 -11.59 -15.09 3.99
C ALA A 62 -10.58 -14.78 5.11
N ARG A 63 -11.03 -14.26 6.24
CA ARG A 63 -10.15 -13.97 7.38
C ARG A 63 -9.52 -15.25 7.94
N GLU A 64 -10.33 -16.28 8.17
CA GLU A 64 -9.84 -17.59 8.63
C GLU A 64 -8.79 -18.19 7.67
N LYS A 65 -9.06 -18.18 6.36
CA LYS A 65 -8.13 -18.73 5.35
C LYS A 65 -6.87 -17.92 5.12
N THR A 66 -6.87 -16.64 5.45
CA THR A 66 -5.71 -15.74 5.24
C THR A 66 -4.85 -15.59 6.49
N GLU A 67 -5.41 -15.78 7.68
CA GLU A 67 -4.71 -15.67 8.97
C GLU A 67 -4.24 -17.01 9.55
N ALA A 68 -4.67 -18.15 8.97
CA ALA A 68 -4.21 -19.50 9.32
C ALA A 68 -2.83 -19.84 8.72
#